data_AF-A0A6C2UTW5-F1
#
_entry.id   AF-A0A6C2UTW5-F1
#
_cell.length_a   1.000
_cell.length_b   1.000
_cell.length_c   1.000
_cell.angle_alpha   90.00
_cell.angle_beta   90.00
_cell.angle_gamma   90.00
#
_symmetry.space_group_name_H-M   'P 1'
#
loop_
_entity.id
_entity.type
_entity.pdbx_description
1 polymer ?
#
loop_
_entity_poly.entity_id
_entity_poly.type
_entity_poly.pdbx_seq_one_letter_code
_entity_poly.pdbx_strand_id
1 'polypeptide(L)'
;MKFRILLIIIGSIALSTSAQRSGSVPQGGVLSCGPLPDLNAFTAEGNPVKLRELCKGKYTVLKAGCLTCPEFHRSYPGVETAYADYAPKDVQFFYFYKSLRHPELNGYVQAQNMRERLLQLAEARKKLGTKAPWIADTIDDSIRIGLRSGSNSIYLIDPDGKIVWAAPKMDADGLRTALAKAAGPVAKPTKVSDLDLAQVEKQARAINEDSELGVARPDGLSILSIIPAKPEETYYVKLRAEAAPELLKTGTGRLFLGFYPDPIHHAHWNNLAPPMKYSLTLPKGVTATPAEASAKKGPGDSDTQPRQFWVNITANKPVEAIQLKLNYFGCTPDLCLALTHEYTIQLKAENRGSSTYGMNRGKKGRKK
;
A
#
# COMPACT_ATOMS: atom_id res chain seq x y z
N MET A 1 47.80 11.93 56.96
CA MET A 1 47.46 11.56 55.56
C MET A 1 46.01 11.94 55.29
N LYS A 2 45.78 12.97 54.47
CA LYS A 2 44.44 13.45 54.08
C LYS A 2 44.15 12.94 52.67
N PHE A 3 43.19 12.03 52.50
CA PHE A 3 42.68 11.63 51.19
C PHE A 3 41.52 12.55 50.81
N ARG A 4 41.75 13.38 49.78
CA ARG A 4 40.69 14.13 49.08
C ARG A 4 40.16 13.24 47.96
N ILE A 5 38.89 12.85 48.03
CA ILE A 5 38.18 12.22 46.91
C ILE A 5 37.65 13.36 46.02
N LEU A 6 38.20 13.44 44.82
CA LEU A 6 37.78 14.34 43.76
C LEU A 6 36.58 13.70 43.04
N LEU A 7 35.37 14.24 43.25
CA LEU A 7 34.19 13.83 42.50
C LEU A 7 34.19 14.55 41.14
N ILE A 8 34.48 13.82 40.07
CA ILE A 8 34.35 14.32 38.70
C ILE A 8 32.88 14.15 38.28
N ILE A 9 32.16 15.27 38.16
CA ILE A 9 30.82 15.29 37.59
C ILE A 9 30.96 15.24 36.06
N ILE A 10 30.78 14.05 35.48
CA ILE A 10 30.65 13.87 34.03
C ILE A 10 29.20 14.19 33.66
N GLY A 11 28.98 15.41 33.18
CA GLY A 11 27.71 15.82 32.56
C GLY A 11 27.44 14.97 31.31
N SER A 12 26.51 14.03 31.43
CA SER A 12 26.02 13.26 30.28
C SER A 12 25.08 14.14 29.47
N ILE A 13 25.57 14.67 28.35
CA ILE A 13 24.73 15.28 27.32
C ILE A 13 23.90 14.16 26.69
N ALA A 14 22.65 14.02 27.15
CA ALA A 14 21.67 13.16 26.51
C ALA A 14 21.26 13.80 25.18
N LEU A 15 21.94 13.44 24.09
CA LEU A 15 21.46 13.63 22.73
C LEU A 15 20.17 12.81 22.56
N SER A 16 19.02 13.46 22.73
CA SER A 16 17.71 12.89 22.48
C SER A 16 17.52 12.65 20.98
N THR A 17 18.08 11.55 20.47
CA THR A 17 17.74 11.03 19.14
C THR A 17 16.47 10.18 19.28
N SER A 18 15.32 10.85 19.42
CA SER A 18 14.02 10.19 19.23
C SER A 18 13.77 9.98 17.73
N ALA A 19 14.58 9.11 17.12
CA ALA A 19 14.25 8.53 15.82
C ALA A 19 13.06 7.58 16.00
N GLN A 20 11.84 8.13 16.09
CA GLN A 20 10.61 7.37 15.95
C GLN A 20 10.59 6.75 14.54
N ARG A 21 10.95 5.46 14.45
CA ARG A 21 10.82 4.66 13.23
C ARG A 21 9.35 4.53 12.86
N SER A 22 8.87 5.42 12.00
CA SER A 22 7.68 5.19 11.17
C SER A 22 7.99 3.99 10.27
N GLY A 23 7.33 2.86 10.49
CA GLY A 23 7.58 1.58 9.80
C GLY A 23 7.27 1.56 8.30
N SER A 24 7.13 2.72 7.65
CA SER A 24 6.84 2.86 6.22
C SER A 24 7.83 3.72 5.45
N VAL A 25 8.69 4.47 6.13
CA VAL A 25 9.65 5.38 5.47
C VAL A 25 10.96 4.63 5.21
N PRO A 26 11.56 4.76 4.01
CA PRO A 26 12.86 4.17 3.72
C PRO A 26 13.94 4.61 4.71
N GLN A 27 15.01 3.82 4.82
CA GLN A 27 16.19 4.18 5.60
C GLN A 27 16.73 5.54 5.10
N GLY A 28 16.82 6.52 6.00
CA GLY A 28 17.24 7.91 5.72
C GLY A 28 16.11 8.91 5.43
N GLY A 29 14.85 8.57 5.71
CA GLY A 29 13.75 9.54 5.72
C GLY A 29 13.09 9.77 4.35
N VAL A 30 12.19 10.75 4.32
CA VAL A 30 11.61 11.28 3.08
C VAL A 30 12.61 12.21 2.39
N LEU A 31 12.46 12.42 1.08
CA LEU A 31 13.20 13.49 0.39
C LEU A 31 12.67 14.85 0.88
N SER A 32 13.42 15.52 1.74
CA SER A 32 12.95 16.70 2.48
C SER A 32 13.38 18.05 1.90
N CYS A 33 14.32 18.05 0.96
CA CYS A 33 14.81 19.27 0.32
C CYS A 33 15.38 18.97 -1.07
N GLY A 34 15.59 20.02 -1.85
CA GLY A 34 16.22 19.97 -3.17
C GLY A 34 15.21 19.91 -4.32
N PRO A 35 15.68 19.81 -5.57
CA PRO A 35 14.80 19.76 -6.74
C PRO A 35 13.92 18.51 -6.69
N LEU A 36 12.63 18.69 -6.97
CA LEU A 36 11.70 17.59 -7.18
C LEU A 36 12.28 16.68 -8.27
N PRO A 37 12.40 15.35 -8.11
CA PRO A 37 12.93 14.49 -9.18
C PRO A 37 12.02 14.48 -10.43
N ASP A 38 12.51 13.97 -11.56
CA ASP A 38 11.66 13.75 -12.74
C ASP A 38 10.79 12.50 -12.50
N LEU A 39 9.54 12.72 -12.07
CA LEU A 39 8.62 11.67 -11.62
C LEU A 39 7.37 11.66 -12.49
N ASN A 40 6.87 10.47 -12.74
CA ASN A 40 5.67 10.24 -13.53
C ASN A 40 4.45 10.11 -12.60
N ALA A 41 3.30 10.54 -13.09
CA ALA A 41 2.02 10.45 -12.42
C ALA A 41 0.90 10.27 -13.46
N PHE A 42 -0.31 10.05 -12.98
CA PHE A 42 -1.53 10.09 -13.78
C PHE A 42 -2.53 11.03 -13.11
N THR A 43 -3.30 11.79 -13.88
CA THR A 43 -4.46 12.53 -13.33
C THR A 43 -5.52 11.54 -12.83
N ALA A 44 -6.53 12.02 -12.10
CA ALA A 44 -7.63 11.16 -11.64
C ALA A 44 -8.43 10.54 -12.81
N GLU A 45 -8.41 11.19 -13.97
CA GLU A 45 -9.04 10.74 -15.23
C GLU A 45 -8.14 9.76 -16.01
N GLY A 46 -6.90 9.53 -15.55
CA GLY A 46 -5.98 8.59 -16.17
C GLY A 46 -5.08 9.17 -17.26
N ASN A 47 -4.93 10.50 -17.34
CA ASN A 47 -3.99 11.11 -18.27
C ASN A 47 -2.57 11.07 -17.70
N PRO A 48 -1.56 10.57 -18.44
CA PRO A 48 -0.17 10.62 -18.00
C PRO A 48 0.31 12.06 -17.83
N VAL A 49 1.06 12.33 -16.76
CA VAL A 49 1.60 13.67 -16.50
C VAL A 49 2.93 13.59 -15.74
N LYS A 50 3.80 14.57 -15.98
CA LYS A 50 5.02 14.76 -15.20
C LYS A 50 4.72 15.54 -13.93
N LEU A 51 5.17 15.03 -12.77
CA LEU A 51 4.90 15.67 -11.49
C LEU A 51 5.50 17.09 -11.40
N ARG A 52 6.66 17.31 -12.04
CA ARG A 52 7.27 18.64 -12.15
C ARG A 52 6.38 19.64 -12.88
N GLU A 53 5.77 19.22 -13.99
CA GLU A 53 4.87 20.09 -14.76
C GLU A 53 3.60 20.41 -13.97
N LEU A 54 3.06 19.45 -13.20
CA LEU A 54 1.95 19.72 -12.29
C LEU A 54 2.32 20.77 -11.23
N CYS A 55 3.53 20.75 -10.70
CA CYS A 55 3.95 21.64 -9.60
C CYS A 55 4.45 23.01 -10.08
N LYS A 56 4.64 23.20 -11.39
CA LYS A 56 5.32 24.37 -11.95
C LYS A 56 4.53 25.64 -11.70
N GLY A 57 5.22 26.68 -11.22
CA GLY A 57 4.65 28.02 -11.07
C GLY A 57 3.74 28.21 -9.85
N LYS A 58 3.49 27.16 -9.05
CA LYS A 58 2.66 27.24 -7.84
C LYS A 58 3.28 26.51 -6.66
N TYR A 59 3.06 27.04 -5.46
CA TYR A 59 3.25 26.23 -4.27
C TYR A 59 2.32 25.02 -4.32
N THR A 60 2.88 23.82 -4.20
CA THR A 60 2.11 22.58 -4.33
C THR A 60 2.33 21.67 -3.13
N VAL A 61 1.24 21.32 -2.45
CA VAL A 61 1.21 20.32 -1.39
C VAL A 61 0.94 18.94 -1.99
N LEU A 62 1.84 17.98 -1.73
CA LEU A 62 1.63 16.58 -2.10
C LEU A 62 1.45 15.72 -0.86
N LYS A 63 0.36 14.96 -0.81
CA LYS A 63 0.05 14.08 0.31
C LYS A 63 -0.08 12.63 -0.14
N ALA A 64 0.71 11.74 0.46
CA ALA A 64 0.57 10.30 0.21
C ALA A 64 -0.76 9.78 0.76
N GLY A 65 -1.50 9.02 -0.03
CA GLY A 65 -2.77 8.39 0.37
C GLY A 65 -2.94 6.98 -0.22
N CYS A 66 -3.78 6.16 0.43
CA CYS A 66 -4.28 4.90 -0.13
C CYS A 66 -5.54 4.43 0.61
N LEU A 67 -6.29 3.48 0.03
CA LEU A 67 -7.53 2.95 0.59
C LEU A 67 -7.41 2.25 1.94
N THR A 68 -6.23 1.76 2.31
CA THR A 68 -6.09 0.81 3.41
C THR A 68 -5.15 1.28 4.51
N CYS A 69 -4.78 2.56 4.58
CA CYS A 69 -3.89 3.06 5.64
C CYS A 69 -4.68 3.79 6.74
N PRO A 70 -4.83 3.19 7.95
CA PRO A 70 -5.53 3.84 9.05
C PRO A 70 -4.89 5.15 9.52
N GLU A 71 -3.56 5.28 9.40
CA GLU A 71 -2.89 6.55 9.73
C GLU A 71 -3.28 7.66 8.76
N PHE A 72 -3.36 7.35 7.47
CA PHE A 72 -3.86 8.29 6.47
C PHE A 72 -5.33 8.64 6.74
N HIS A 73 -6.20 7.64 6.95
CA HIS A 73 -7.63 7.87 7.21
C HIS A 73 -7.90 8.73 8.46
N ARG A 74 -7.06 8.65 9.49
CA ARG A 74 -7.19 9.53 10.67
C ARG A 74 -6.67 10.94 10.45
N SER A 75 -5.84 11.16 9.44
CA SER A 75 -5.03 12.39 9.34
C SER A 75 -5.33 13.23 8.11
N TYR A 76 -6.02 12.66 7.11
CA TYR A 76 -6.44 13.40 5.92
C TYR A 76 -7.30 14.66 6.21
N PRO A 77 -8.14 14.73 7.29
CA PRO A 77 -8.90 15.95 7.56
C PRO A 77 -8.00 17.17 7.81
N GLY A 78 -6.81 16.98 8.38
CA GLY A 78 -5.85 18.07 8.57
C GLY A 78 -5.40 18.70 7.24
N VAL A 79 -5.28 17.90 6.18
CA VAL A 79 -4.96 18.39 4.83
C VAL A 79 -6.16 19.12 4.22
N GLU A 80 -7.37 18.60 4.39
CA GLU A 80 -8.59 19.25 3.89
C GLU A 80 -8.81 20.63 4.52
N THR A 81 -8.52 20.79 5.82
CA THR A 81 -8.57 22.13 6.45
C THR A 81 -7.53 23.08 5.88
N ALA A 82 -6.33 22.61 5.57
CA ALA A 82 -5.30 23.43 4.94
C ALA A 82 -5.67 23.76 3.48
N TYR A 83 -6.29 22.82 2.76
CA TYR A 83 -6.81 23.03 1.43
C TYR A 83 -7.87 24.14 1.41
N ALA A 84 -8.86 24.08 2.31
CA ALA A 84 -9.91 25.09 2.42
C ALA A 84 -9.33 26.51 2.65
N ASP A 85 -8.27 26.62 3.43
CA ASP A 85 -7.66 27.90 3.80
C ASP A 85 -6.69 28.46 2.74
N TYR A 86 -5.93 27.59 2.06
CA TYR A 86 -4.81 27.99 1.20
C TYR A 86 -5.06 27.81 -0.29
N ALA A 87 -6.03 27.01 -0.72
CA ALA A 87 -6.42 26.96 -2.13
C ALA A 87 -6.89 28.33 -2.68
N PRO A 88 -7.67 29.15 -1.93
CA PRO A 88 -8.00 30.51 -2.35
C PRO A 88 -6.80 31.46 -2.44
N LYS A 89 -5.65 31.09 -1.86
CA LYS A 89 -4.38 31.81 -1.93
C LYS A 89 -3.44 31.26 -3.02
N ASP A 90 -4.01 30.60 -4.02
CA ASP A 90 -3.31 29.99 -5.16
C ASP A 90 -2.29 28.89 -4.80
N VAL A 91 -2.43 28.26 -3.62
CA VAL A 91 -1.68 27.04 -3.28
C VAL A 91 -2.40 25.82 -3.84
N GLN A 92 -1.68 25.00 -4.58
CA GLN A 92 -2.20 23.76 -5.16
C GLN A 92 -2.06 22.59 -4.17
N PHE A 93 -3.03 21.67 -4.20
CA PHE A 93 -3.01 20.48 -3.37
C PHE A 93 -3.30 19.25 -4.21
N PHE A 94 -2.54 18.18 -3.97
CA PHE A 94 -2.88 16.86 -4.46
C PHE A 94 -2.65 15.81 -3.38
N TYR A 95 -3.64 14.94 -3.20
CA TYR A 95 -3.32 13.59 -2.76
C TYR A 95 -2.73 12.81 -3.93
N PHE A 96 -1.66 12.07 -3.71
CA PHE A 96 -1.21 11.06 -4.68
C PHE A 96 -1.56 9.67 -4.18
N TYR A 97 -2.38 8.96 -4.95
CA TYR A 97 -2.80 7.60 -4.68
C TYR A 97 -1.69 6.63 -5.06
N LYS A 98 -1.10 6.00 -4.05
CA LYS A 98 -0.02 5.02 -4.20
C LYS A 98 -0.48 3.62 -3.80
N SER A 99 0.40 2.64 -3.99
CA SER A 99 0.19 1.26 -3.55
C SER A 99 -0.38 1.13 -2.13
N LEU A 100 -1.26 0.15 -1.95
CA LEU A 100 -1.96 -0.11 -0.69
C LEU A 100 -0.97 -0.37 0.43
N ARG A 101 -1.14 0.30 1.57
CA ARG A 101 -0.27 0.06 2.73
C ARG A 101 -0.60 -1.27 3.39
N HIS A 102 -1.88 -1.59 3.48
CA HIS A 102 -2.39 -2.81 4.09
C HIS A 102 -3.31 -3.56 3.12
N PRO A 103 -2.76 -4.24 2.11
CA PRO A 103 -3.56 -5.12 1.27
C PRO A 103 -4.34 -6.14 2.13
N GLU A 104 -5.47 -6.60 1.60
CA GLU A 104 -6.50 -7.45 2.20
C GLU A 104 -7.39 -6.75 3.24
N LEU A 105 -7.02 -5.56 3.73
CA LEU A 105 -7.90 -4.81 4.61
C LEU A 105 -9.17 -4.40 3.84
N ASN A 106 -10.33 -4.86 4.32
CA ASN A 106 -11.64 -4.75 3.63
C ASN A 106 -11.67 -5.44 2.26
N GLY A 107 -10.84 -6.47 2.03
CA GLY A 107 -10.78 -7.21 0.76
C GLY A 107 -9.94 -6.55 -0.33
N TYR A 108 -9.48 -5.31 -0.15
CA TYR A 108 -8.69 -4.61 -1.18
C TYR A 108 -7.29 -5.21 -1.36
N VAL A 109 -6.98 -5.76 -2.53
CA VAL A 109 -5.63 -6.22 -2.92
C VAL A 109 -4.95 -5.20 -3.84
N GLN A 110 -3.62 -5.27 -3.96
CA GLN A 110 -2.87 -4.36 -4.84
C GLN A 110 -3.43 -4.36 -6.27
N ALA A 111 -3.50 -3.17 -6.86
CA ALA A 111 -3.83 -3.01 -8.27
C ALA A 111 -2.80 -3.71 -9.15
N GLN A 112 -3.28 -4.44 -10.16
CA GLN A 112 -2.48 -5.18 -11.14
C GLN A 112 -2.08 -4.30 -12.34
N ASN A 113 -2.82 -3.22 -12.57
CA ASN A 113 -2.62 -2.29 -13.69
C ASN A 113 -3.05 -0.86 -13.30
N MET A 114 -2.84 0.10 -14.19
CA MET A 114 -3.22 1.50 -13.95
C MET A 114 -4.73 1.72 -13.87
N ARG A 115 -5.53 0.98 -14.65
CA ARG A 115 -7.01 1.10 -14.62
C ARG A 115 -7.55 0.78 -13.23
N GLU A 116 -7.10 -0.32 -12.63
CA GLU A 116 -7.47 -0.70 -11.27
C GLU A 116 -6.97 0.28 -10.22
N ARG A 117 -5.79 0.85 -10.41
CA ARG A 117 -5.29 1.89 -9.49
C ARG A 117 -6.17 3.13 -9.51
N LEU A 118 -6.63 3.54 -10.69
CA LEU A 118 -7.55 4.66 -10.84
C LEU A 118 -8.93 4.35 -10.25
N LEU A 119 -9.42 3.12 -10.39
CA LEU A 119 -10.63 2.67 -9.69
C LEU A 119 -10.47 2.72 -8.17
N GLN A 120 -9.32 2.27 -7.65
CA GLN A 120 -8.99 2.38 -6.23
C GLN A 120 -8.91 3.84 -5.75
N LEU A 121 -8.34 4.73 -6.56
CA LEU A 121 -8.31 6.17 -6.28
C LEU A 121 -9.73 6.73 -6.21
N ALA A 122 -10.58 6.42 -7.19
CA ALA A 122 -11.96 6.88 -7.25
C ALA A 122 -12.75 6.41 -6.01
N GLU A 123 -12.58 5.15 -5.62
CA GLU A 123 -13.18 4.59 -4.40
C GLU A 123 -12.66 5.30 -3.14
N ALA A 124 -11.36 5.61 -3.06
CA ALA A 124 -10.81 6.36 -1.93
C ALA A 124 -11.41 7.76 -1.83
N ARG A 125 -11.50 8.46 -2.95
CA ARG A 125 -12.09 9.80 -3.02
C ARG A 125 -13.56 9.77 -2.58
N LYS A 126 -14.34 8.80 -3.07
CA LYS A 126 -15.75 8.60 -2.70
C LYS A 126 -15.89 8.31 -1.21
N LYS A 127 -15.12 7.35 -0.69
CA LYS A 127 -15.19 6.91 0.70
C LYS A 127 -14.78 7.99 1.71
N LEU A 128 -13.82 8.83 1.35
CA LEU A 128 -13.27 9.85 2.25
C LEU A 128 -13.95 11.22 2.10
N GLY A 129 -14.69 11.45 1.01
CA GLY A 129 -15.36 12.72 0.75
C GLY A 129 -14.40 13.91 0.55
N THR A 130 -13.15 13.65 0.17
CA THR A 130 -12.10 14.68 0.03
C THR A 130 -12.46 15.71 -1.03
N LYS A 131 -12.19 16.99 -0.73
CA LYS A 131 -12.32 18.09 -1.68
C LYS A 131 -11.00 18.38 -2.39
N ALA A 132 -9.87 18.19 -1.72
CA ALA A 132 -8.57 18.35 -2.36
C ALA A 132 -8.42 17.35 -3.54
N PRO A 133 -7.89 17.78 -4.69
CA PRO A 133 -7.72 16.93 -5.86
C PRO A 133 -6.84 15.70 -5.62
N TRP A 134 -7.04 14.67 -6.44
CA TRP A 134 -6.23 13.45 -6.44
C TRP A 134 -5.49 13.28 -7.76
N ILE A 135 -4.28 12.73 -7.68
CA ILE A 135 -3.53 12.13 -8.78
C ILE A 135 -3.18 10.68 -8.40
N ALA A 136 -2.84 9.85 -9.37
CA ALA A 136 -2.34 8.50 -9.14
C ALA A 136 -0.82 8.44 -9.36
N ASP A 137 -0.14 7.72 -8.47
CA ASP A 137 1.22 7.25 -8.69
C ASP A 137 1.20 6.17 -9.79
N THR A 138 2.27 6.02 -10.54
CA THR A 138 2.39 5.01 -11.60
C THR A 138 2.40 3.58 -11.06
N ILE A 139 2.06 2.58 -11.88
CA ILE A 139 1.97 1.18 -11.45
C ILE A 139 3.29 0.59 -10.94
N ASP A 140 4.41 1.28 -11.09
CA ASP A 140 5.74 0.97 -10.57
C ASP A 140 6.17 1.86 -9.38
N ASP A 141 5.27 2.70 -8.87
CA ASP A 141 5.47 3.61 -7.72
C ASP A 141 6.51 4.74 -7.94
N SER A 142 6.50 5.39 -9.10
CA SER A 142 7.44 6.48 -9.43
C SER A 142 7.49 7.56 -8.34
N ILE A 143 6.35 8.10 -7.91
CA ILE A 143 6.26 9.16 -6.90
C ILE A 143 6.73 8.64 -5.54
N ARG A 144 6.20 7.50 -5.08
CA ARG A 144 6.54 6.95 -3.75
C ARG A 144 8.04 6.64 -3.66
N ILE A 145 8.64 6.03 -4.69
CA ILE A 145 10.06 5.71 -4.70
C ILE A 145 10.89 7.00 -4.77
N GLY A 146 10.59 7.88 -5.73
CA GLY A 146 11.34 9.11 -5.98
C GLY A 146 11.35 10.07 -4.80
N LEU A 147 10.22 10.23 -4.12
CA LEU A 147 10.11 11.09 -2.93
C LEU A 147 10.50 10.37 -1.62
N ARG A 148 10.88 9.09 -1.71
CA ARG A 148 11.13 8.21 -0.55
C ARG A 148 9.94 8.23 0.42
N SER A 149 8.75 8.23 -0.15
CA SER A 149 7.51 8.47 0.56
C SER A 149 7.09 7.27 1.38
N GLY A 150 6.73 7.53 2.63
CA GLY A 150 6.03 6.58 3.48
C GLY A 150 4.54 6.52 3.15
N SER A 151 3.79 5.80 3.99
CA SER A 151 2.36 5.61 3.77
C SER A 151 1.51 6.86 4.00
N ASN A 152 2.04 7.82 4.77
CA ASN A 152 1.33 9.00 5.21
C ASN A 152 2.20 10.28 5.12
N SER A 153 3.24 10.29 4.28
CA SER A 153 4.10 11.46 4.14
C SER A 153 3.40 12.62 3.44
N ILE A 154 3.97 13.82 3.61
CA ILE A 154 3.48 15.08 3.04
C ILE A 154 4.67 15.96 2.64
N TYR A 155 4.51 16.73 1.56
CA TYR A 155 5.53 17.59 0.98
C TYR A 155 4.93 18.94 0.61
N LEU A 156 5.73 20.00 0.69
CA LEU A 156 5.47 21.30 0.09
C LEU A 156 6.57 21.60 -0.93
N ILE A 157 6.15 21.86 -2.15
CA ILE A 157 7.00 22.18 -3.30
C ILE A 157 6.78 23.65 -3.65
N ASP A 158 7.86 24.38 -3.94
CA ASP A 158 7.79 25.77 -4.38
C ASP A 158 7.53 25.91 -5.90
N PRO A 159 7.23 27.12 -6.39
CA PRO A 159 6.97 27.37 -7.81
C PRO A 159 8.11 26.96 -8.77
N ASP A 160 9.36 26.89 -8.28
CA ASP A 160 10.53 26.46 -9.04
C ASP A 160 10.68 24.92 -9.08
N GLY A 161 9.79 24.20 -8.41
CA GLY A 161 9.84 22.74 -8.32
C GLY A 161 10.87 22.24 -7.31
N LYS A 162 11.17 23.00 -6.25
CA LYS A 162 12.00 22.53 -5.13
C LYS A 162 11.15 22.13 -3.94
N ILE A 163 11.51 21.03 -3.29
CA ILE A 163 10.92 20.62 -2.03
C ILE A 163 11.45 21.58 -0.96
N VAL A 164 10.56 22.37 -0.36
CA VAL A 164 10.89 23.37 0.66
C VAL A 164 10.50 22.93 2.07
N TRP A 165 9.63 21.93 2.17
CA TRP A 165 9.29 21.27 3.42
C TRP A 165 8.76 19.86 3.15
N ALA A 166 9.01 18.92 4.06
CA ALA A 166 8.39 17.61 4.03
C ALA A 166 8.32 17.00 5.42
N ALA A 167 7.35 16.12 5.63
CA ALA A 167 7.24 15.32 6.83
C ALA A 167 7.00 13.83 6.52
N PRO A 168 7.63 12.91 7.26
CA PRO A 168 7.50 11.46 7.05
C PRO A 168 6.10 10.92 7.35
N LYS A 169 5.33 11.63 8.18
CA LYS A 169 3.95 11.37 8.56
C LYS A 169 3.19 12.70 8.53
N MET A 170 1.86 12.65 8.56
CA MET A 170 1.07 13.87 8.65
C MET A 170 1.46 14.70 9.90
N ASP A 171 1.77 15.97 9.67
CA ASP A 171 2.12 16.98 10.66
C ASP A 171 1.33 18.25 10.31
N ALA A 172 0.17 18.43 10.97
CA ALA A 172 -0.77 19.50 10.63
C ALA A 172 -0.20 20.88 10.99
N ASP A 173 0.45 21.00 12.14
CA ASP A 173 1.04 22.26 12.60
C ASP A 173 2.27 22.62 11.77
N GLY A 174 3.12 21.63 11.47
CA GLY A 174 4.26 21.81 10.57
C GLY A 174 3.83 22.23 9.17
N LEU A 175 2.79 21.58 8.60
CA LEU A 175 2.24 21.96 7.31
C LEU A 175 1.72 23.41 7.34
N ARG A 176 0.92 23.78 8.34
CA ARG A 176 0.36 25.14 8.45
C ARG A 176 1.45 26.20 8.63
N THR A 177 2.50 25.88 9.37
CA THR A 177 3.66 26.76 9.53
C THR A 177 4.39 26.97 8.20
N ALA A 178 4.63 25.88 7.45
CA ALA A 178 5.27 25.95 6.14
C ALA A 178 4.43 26.73 5.12
N LEU A 179 3.11 26.52 5.11
CA LEU A 179 2.17 27.25 4.26
C LEU A 179 2.07 28.73 4.62
N ALA A 180 2.05 29.08 5.92
CA ALA A 180 2.03 30.47 6.36
C ALA A 180 3.29 31.23 5.91
N LYS A 181 4.45 30.55 5.91
CA LYS A 181 5.70 31.12 5.38
C LYS A 181 5.66 31.29 3.86
N ALA A 182 5.03 30.36 3.14
CA ALA A 182 4.98 30.35 1.68
C ALA A 182 3.94 31.31 1.07
N ALA A 183 2.72 31.34 1.64
CA ALA A 183 1.55 32.03 1.09
C ALA A 183 0.89 33.00 2.09
N GLY A 184 1.57 33.30 3.21
CA GLY A 184 1.09 34.19 4.26
C GLY A 184 0.08 33.52 5.22
N PRO A 185 -0.04 34.03 6.46
CA PRO A 185 -0.88 33.43 7.48
C PRO A 185 -2.37 33.51 7.16
N VAL A 186 -3.17 32.65 7.80
CA VAL A 186 -4.64 32.62 7.70
C VAL A 186 -5.20 33.11 9.03
N ALA A 187 -6.01 34.17 9.01
CA ALA A 187 -6.49 34.83 10.23
C ALA A 187 -7.45 33.95 11.05
N LYS A 188 -8.29 33.16 10.38
CA LYS A 188 -9.24 32.23 11.00
C LYS A 188 -9.07 30.84 10.37
N PRO A 189 -8.09 30.04 10.83
CA PRO A 189 -7.85 28.71 10.29
C PRO A 189 -9.09 27.82 10.40
N THR A 190 -9.45 27.16 9.30
CA THR A 190 -10.53 26.16 9.28
C THR A 190 -10.19 24.99 10.20
N LYS A 191 -11.16 24.53 10.99
CA LYS A 191 -11.06 23.35 11.86
C LYS A 191 -11.70 22.14 11.20
N VAL A 192 -11.33 20.95 11.66
CA VAL A 192 -11.93 19.69 11.16
C VAL A 192 -13.45 19.66 11.40
N SER A 193 -13.91 20.21 12.53
CA SER A 193 -15.34 20.34 12.85
C SER A 193 -16.13 21.23 11.90
N ASP A 194 -15.43 22.09 11.14
CA ASP A 194 -16.05 23.01 10.20
C ASP A 194 -16.28 22.32 8.84
N LEU A 195 -15.76 21.10 8.66
CA LEU A 195 -15.86 20.32 7.44
C LEU A 195 -16.74 19.08 7.66
N ASP A 196 -17.67 18.84 6.74
CA ASP A 196 -18.48 17.61 6.71
C ASP A 196 -17.70 16.48 6.03
N LEU A 197 -16.75 15.89 6.77
CA LEU A 197 -15.88 14.82 6.28
C LEU A 197 -16.28 13.45 6.85
N ALA A 198 -16.23 12.44 5.99
CA ALA A 198 -16.54 11.06 6.34
C ALA A 198 -15.64 10.52 7.46
N GLN A 199 -16.24 9.90 8.48
CA GLN A 199 -15.47 9.18 9.50
C GLN A 199 -15.22 7.75 9.03
N VAL A 200 -13.95 7.38 8.89
CA VAL A 200 -13.59 6.01 8.54
C VAL A 200 -13.50 5.17 9.81
N GLU A 201 -14.41 4.21 9.94
CA GLU A 201 -14.44 3.30 11.08
C GLU A 201 -13.16 2.48 11.19
N LYS A 202 -12.72 2.29 12.44
CA LYS A 202 -11.59 1.42 12.75
C LYS A 202 -11.98 -0.02 12.49
N GLN A 203 -11.31 -0.62 11.52
CA GLN A 203 -11.59 -1.99 11.11
C GLN A 203 -11.04 -3.01 12.11
N ALA A 204 -11.82 -4.08 12.32
CA ALA A 204 -11.39 -5.24 13.08
C ALA A 204 -10.19 -5.90 12.39
N ARG A 205 -9.32 -6.52 13.19
CA ARG A 205 -8.22 -7.31 12.63
C ARG A 205 -8.78 -8.61 12.10
N ALA A 206 -8.34 -9.01 10.91
CA ALA A 206 -8.61 -10.34 10.40
C ALA A 206 -8.01 -11.39 11.35
N ILE A 207 -8.74 -12.50 11.53
CA ILE A 207 -8.30 -13.65 12.31
C ILE A 207 -7.31 -14.46 11.46
N ASN A 208 -6.17 -14.82 12.03
CA ASN A 208 -5.10 -15.56 11.34
C ASN A 208 -5.09 -17.01 11.83
N GLU A 209 -6.09 -17.76 11.41
CA GLU A 209 -6.33 -19.15 11.83
C GLU A 209 -6.58 -20.02 10.59
N ASP A 210 -6.27 -21.31 10.72
CA ASP A 210 -6.64 -22.28 9.68
C ASP A 210 -8.15 -22.45 9.64
N SER A 211 -8.69 -22.59 8.43
CA SER A 211 -10.11 -22.85 8.20
C SER A 211 -10.31 -23.64 6.92
N GLU A 212 -11.56 -23.96 6.60
CA GLU A 212 -11.92 -24.65 5.36
C GLU A 212 -11.58 -23.85 4.09
N LEU A 213 -11.49 -22.52 4.20
CA LEU A 213 -11.27 -21.60 3.08
C LEU A 213 -9.93 -20.86 3.16
N GLY A 214 -9.27 -20.89 4.31
CA GLY A 214 -8.13 -20.07 4.66
C GLY A 214 -7.02 -20.86 5.35
N VAL A 215 -5.80 -20.32 5.35
CA VAL A 215 -4.66 -20.90 6.06
C VAL A 215 -4.00 -19.89 6.98
N ALA A 216 -3.56 -20.34 8.15
CA ALA A 216 -2.78 -19.53 9.07
C ALA A 216 -1.42 -19.18 8.45
N ARG A 217 -1.07 -17.90 8.49
CA ARG A 217 0.20 -17.37 7.98
C ARG A 217 1.17 -17.06 9.11
N PRO A 218 2.36 -17.67 9.15
CA PRO A 218 3.37 -17.31 10.12
C PRO A 218 3.92 -15.90 9.85
N ASP A 219 4.50 -15.28 10.88
CA ASP A 219 5.24 -14.03 10.72
C ASP A 219 6.52 -14.25 9.90
N GLY A 220 6.88 -13.28 9.06
CA GLY A 220 8.14 -13.26 8.34
C GLY A 220 8.09 -13.72 6.88
N LEU A 221 6.90 -13.95 6.30
CA LEU A 221 6.80 -14.21 4.86
C LEU A 221 7.11 -12.94 4.06
N SER A 222 7.68 -13.14 2.88
CA SER A 222 7.97 -12.07 1.91
C SER A 222 6.86 -11.98 0.89
N ILE A 223 6.26 -10.81 0.73
CA ILE A 223 5.34 -10.52 -0.38
C ILE A 223 6.11 -10.64 -1.69
N LEU A 224 5.56 -11.39 -2.65
CA LEU A 224 6.18 -11.64 -3.94
C LEU A 224 5.68 -10.67 -5.02
N SER A 225 6.52 -10.45 -6.04
CA SER A 225 6.10 -9.77 -7.25
C SER A 225 5.21 -10.68 -8.09
N ILE A 226 4.11 -10.12 -8.59
CA ILE A 226 3.12 -10.82 -9.40
C ILE A 226 2.93 -10.01 -10.68
N ILE A 227 3.08 -10.68 -11.82
CA ILE A 227 2.89 -10.08 -13.13
C ILE A 227 1.70 -10.76 -13.80
N PRO A 228 0.56 -10.08 -14.01
CA PRO A 228 -0.52 -10.60 -14.82
C PRO A 228 -0.06 -10.83 -16.26
N ALA A 229 -0.50 -11.92 -16.90
CA ALA A 229 -0.22 -12.18 -18.32
C ALA A 229 -0.93 -11.19 -19.25
N LYS A 230 -2.09 -10.67 -18.84
CA LYS A 230 -2.97 -9.78 -19.62
C LYS A 230 -3.43 -8.58 -18.79
N PRO A 231 -2.52 -7.62 -18.50
CA PRO A 231 -2.82 -6.50 -17.61
C PRO A 231 -3.98 -5.61 -18.05
N GLU A 232 -4.44 -5.69 -19.29
CA GLU A 232 -5.60 -4.99 -19.84
C GLU A 232 -6.96 -5.57 -19.39
N GLU A 233 -6.99 -6.83 -18.95
CA GLU A 233 -8.21 -7.50 -18.47
C GLU A 233 -8.65 -6.96 -17.09
N THR A 234 -9.90 -7.23 -16.72
CA THR A 234 -10.45 -6.86 -15.41
C THR A 234 -10.30 -8.03 -14.44
N TYR A 235 -9.66 -7.79 -13.29
CA TYR A 235 -9.45 -8.82 -12.28
C TYR A 235 -10.50 -8.76 -11.17
N TYR A 236 -11.62 -9.46 -11.38
CA TYR A 236 -12.67 -9.65 -10.35
C TYR A 236 -12.17 -10.44 -9.14
N VAL A 237 -11.17 -11.30 -9.33
CA VAL A 237 -10.44 -11.97 -8.26
C VAL A 237 -8.96 -11.69 -8.43
N LYS A 238 -8.28 -11.33 -7.34
CA LYS A 238 -6.87 -10.97 -7.34
C LYS A 238 -6.03 -11.98 -6.58
N LEU A 239 -4.92 -12.36 -7.19
CA LEU A 239 -3.88 -13.18 -6.57
C LEU A 239 -3.06 -12.33 -5.61
N ARG A 240 -2.72 -12.94 -4.48
CA ARG A 240 -1.62 -12.54 -3.62
C ARG A 240 -0.74 -13.75 -3.33
N ALA A 241 0.56 -13.56 -3.40
CA ALA A 241 1.55 -14.60 -3.16
C ALA A 241 2.58 -14.13 -2.14
N GLU A 242 2.91 -15.00 -1.18
CA GLU A 242 3.95 -14.76 -0.18
C GLU A 242 4.84 -15.99 -0.03
N ALA A 243 6.15 -15.81 0.07
CA ALA A 243 7.09 -16.92 0.25
C ALA A 243 7.69 -16.92 1.65
N ALA A 244 7.86 -18.11 2.20
CA ALA A 244 8.68 -18.29 3.38
C ALA A 244 10.17 -17.98 3.08
N PRO A 245 10.95 -17.46 4.04
CA PRO A 245 12.33 -17.05 3.79
C PRO A 245 13.24 -18.15 3.25
N GLU A 246 13.02 -19.41 3.64
CA GLU A 246 13.77 -20.56 3.18
C GLU A 246 13.56 -20.82 1.68
N LEU A 247 12.32 -20.67 1.18
CA LEU A 247 12.02 -20.83 -0.24
C LEU A 247 12.86 -19.88 -1.11
N LEU A 248 12.96 -18.62 -0.68
CA LEU A 248 13.74 -17.60 -1.39
C LEU A 248 15.25 -17.84 -1.33
N LYS A 249 15.74 -18.53 -0.29
CA LYS A 249 17.18 -18.73 -0.06
C LYS A 249 17.71 -20.02 -0.67
N THR A 250 16.92 -21.08 -0.64
CA THR A 250 17.36 -22.44 -1.00
C THR A 250 16.63 -22.99 -2.21
N GLY A 251 15.46 -22.43 -2.57
CA GLY A 251 14.55 -23.02 -3.55
C GLY A 251 13.56 -24.02 -2.96
N THR A 252 13.66 -24.32 -1.67
CA THR A 252 12.75 -25.25 -0.97
C THR A 252 12.08 -24.57 0.20
N GLY A 253 10.75 -24.67 0.29
CA GLY A 253 9.96 -24.03 1.33
C GLY A 253 8.50 -23.82 0.95
N ARG A 254 7.78 -23.05 1.77
CA ARG A 254 6.35 -22.81 1.57
C ARG A 254 6.07 -21.54 0.77
N LEU A 255 5.13 -21.67 -0.16
CA LEU A 255 4.50 -20.59 -0.92
C LEU A 255 3.03 -20.49 -0.49
N PHE A 256 2.65 -19.31 0.00
CA PHE A 256 1.26 -18.94 0.27
C PHE A 256 0.64 -18.39 -1.01
N LEU A 257 -0.55 -18.88 -1.35
CA LEU A 257 -1.39 -18.35 -2.42
C LEU A 257 -2.74 -17.94 -1.83
N GLY A 258 -3.17 -16.71 -2.06
CA GLY A 258 -4.49 -16.22 -1.67
C GLY A 258 -5.21 -15.57 -2.84
N PHE A 259 -6.50 -15.89 -2.99
CA PHE A 259 -7.38 -15.38 -4.04
C PHE A 259 -8.52 -14.60 -3.41
N TYR A 260 -8.66 -13.33 -3.78
CA TYR A 260 -9.55 -12.37 -3.13
C TYR A 260 -10.52 -11.78 -4.17
N PRO A 261 -11.84 -11.97 -4.03
CA PRO A 261 -12.81 -11.18 -4.78
C PRO A 261 -12.57 -9.69 -4.55
N ASP A 262 -12.51 -8.90 -5.62
CA ASP A 262 -12.23 -7.47 -5.54
C ASP A 262 -13.52 -6.68 -5.21
N PRO A 263 -13.59 -6.05 -4.02
CA PRO A 263 -14.74 -5.24 -3.63
C PRO A 263 -14.99 -4.04 -4.54
N ILE A 264 -14.00 -3.56 -5.31
CA ILE A 264 -14.20 -2.47 -6.28
C ILE A 264 -15.23 -2.81 -7.34
N HIS A 265 -15.28 -4.08 -7.72
CA HIS A 265 -16.22 -4.59 -8.70
C HIS A 265 -17.47 -5.19 -8.05
N HIS A 266 -17.61 -5.10 -6.72
CA HIS A 266 -18.59 -5.85 -5.94
C HIS A 266 -18.50 -7.36 -6.24
N ALA A 267 -17.27 -7.85 -6.48
CA ALA A 267 -17.05 -9.22 -6.85
C ALA A 267 -17.30 -10.18 -5.68
N HIS A 268 -17.87 -11.33 -5.98
CA HIS A 268 -18.13 -12.41 -5.04
C HIS A 268 -17.97 -13.77 -5.73
N TRP A 269 -17.80 -14.81 -4.92
CA TRP A 269 -17.83 -16.20 -5.37
C TRP A 269 -19.27 -16.65 -5.57
N ASN A 270 -19.53 -17.38 -6.66
CA ASN A 270 -20.75 -18.17 -6.82
C ASN A 270 -20.48 -19.59 -6.29
N ASN A 271 -21.01 -19.92 -5.12
CA ASN A 271 -20.82 -21.23 -4.50
C ASN A 271 -21.72 -22.33 -5.10
N LEU A 272 -22.68 -21.98 -5.95
CA LEU A 272 -23.46 -22.97 -6.71
C LEU A 272 -22.68 -23.49 -7.92
N ALA A 273 -21.84 -22.65 -8.52
CA ALA A 273 -20.95 -23.01 -9.62
C ALA A 273 -19.80 -23.96 -9.20
N PRO A 274 -19.06 -24.55 -10.16
CA PRO A 274 -17.80 -25.22 -9.87
C PRO A 274 -16.83 -24.31 -9.10
N PRO A 275 -16.13 -24.82 -8.08
CA PRO A 275 -15.22 -24.00 -7.28
C PRO A 275 -14.04 -23.50 -8.11
N MET A 276 -13.41 -22.40 -7.67
CA MET A 276 -12.17 -21.93 -8.29
C MET A 276 -11.10 -23.03 -8.24
N LYS A 277 -10.29 -23.12 -9.29
CA LYS A 277 -9.14 -24.03 -9.38
C LYS A 277 -7.89 -23.27 -9.83
N TYR A 278 -6.76 -23.51 -9.17
CA TYR A 278 -5.45 -23.08 -9.69
C TYR A 278 -4.63 -24.28 -10.15
N SER A 279 -3.71 -24.02 -11.07
CA SER A 279 -2.66 -24.96 -11.49
C SER A 279 -1.34 -24.21 -11.68
N LEU A 280 -0.24 -24.82 -11.24
CA LEU A 280 1.11 -24.29 -11.36
C LEU A 280 1.85 -24.97 -12.51
N THR A 281 2.48 -24.17 -13.36
CA THR A 281 3.50 -24.66 -14.29
C THR A 281 4.86 -24.33 -13.70
N LEU A 282 5.69 -25.37 -13.55
CA LEU A 282 6.95 -25.31 -12.80
C LEU A 282 8.15 -25.45 -13.75
N PRO A 283 9.27 -24.74 -13.48
CA PRO A 283 10.52 -24.99 -14.19
C PRO A 283 11.03 -26.42 -14.00
N LYS A 284 11.87 -26.89 -14.93
CA LYS A 284 12.50 -28.21 -14.85
C LYS A 284 13.27 -28.37 -13.53
N GLY A 285 13.03 -29.48 -12.83
CA GLY A 285 13.68 -29.79 -11.55
C GLY A 285 13.05 -29.10 -10.33
N VAL A 286 11.89 -28.46 -10.50
CA VAL A 286 11.08 -27.90 -9.42
C VAL A 286 9.82 -28.75 -9.27
N THR A 287 9.44 -29.05 -8.02
CA THR A 287 8.19 -29.74 -7.69
C THR A 287 7.36 -28.89 -6.75
N ALA A 288 6.03 -29.01 -6.85
CA ALA A 288 5.08 -28.33 -5.99
C ALA A 288 4.05 -29.32 -5.47
N THR A 289 3.73 -29.25 -4.17
CA THR A 289 2.69 -30.07 -3.55
C THR A 289 1.73 -29.19 -2.73
N PRO A 290 0.45 -29.06 -3.13
CA PRO A 290 -0.09 -29.51 -4.42
C PRO A 290 0.34 -28.58 -5.58
N ALA A 291 0.54 -29.13 -6.78
CA ALA A 291 0.75 -28.33 -8.00
C ALA A 291 -0.57 -27.80 -8.58
N GLU A 292 -1.70 -28.41 -8.23
CA GLU A 292 -3.04 -27.93 -8.55
C GLU A 292 -3.99 -28.19 -7.39
N ALA A 293 -4.92 -27.27 -7.15
CA ALA A 293 -5.97 -27.48 -6.17
C ALA A 293 -7.24 -26.72 -6.54
N SER A 294 -8.38 -27.26 -6.10
CA SER A 294 -9.68 -26.58 -6.15
C SER A 294 -10.05 -26.11 -4.74
N ALA A 295 -10.64 -24.92 -4.63
CA ALA A 295 -11.12 -24.42 -3.36
C ALA A 295 -12.34 -25.22 -2.86
N LYS A 296 -12.53 -25.24 -1.54
CA LYS A 296 -13.83 -25.60 -0.98
C LYS A 296 -14.84 -24.47 -1.26
N LYS A 297 -16.11 -24.85 -1.40
CA LYS A 297 -17.21 -23.89 -1.51
C LYS A 297 -17.37 -23.17 -0.17
N GLY A 298 -17.64 -21.87 -0.22
CA GLY A 298 -17.87 -21.08 0.97
C GLY A 298 -19.28 -21.23 1.53
N PRO A 299 -19.63 -20.47 2.57
CA PRO A 299 -20.97 -20.50 3.14
C PRO A 299 -22.01 -19.90 2.20
N GLY A 300 -23.20 -20.49 2.17
CA GLY A 300 -24.34 -20.00 1.37
C GLY A 300 -24.10 -20.07 -0.14
N ASP A 301 -25.03 -19.48 -0.91
CA ASP A 301 -25.00 -19.49 -2.38
C ASP A 301 -23.91 -18.58 -2.95
N SER A 302 -23.47 -17.58 -2.18
CA SER A 302 -22.39 -16.66 -2.54
C SER A 302 -21.69 -16.10 -1.31
N ASP A 303 -20.39 -15.80 -1.45
CA ASP A 303 -19.61 -15.13 -0.40
C ASP A 303 -18.43 -14.33 -0.95
N THR A 304 -17.77 -13.56 -0.10
CA THR A 304 -16.59 -12.74 -0.43
C THR A 304 -15.31 -13.20 0.30
N GLN A 305 -15.35 -14.34 0.99
CA GLN A 305 -14.21 -14.81 1.77
C GLN A 305 -13.06 -15.20 0.84
N PRO A 306 -11.80 -14.94 1.21
CA PRO A 306 -10.68 -15.36 0.39
C PRO A 306 -10.60 -16.89 0.29
N ARG A 307 -9.99 -17.38 -0.79
CA ARG A 307 -9.57 -18.78 -0.92
C ARG A 307 -8.06 -18.85 -0.82
N GLN A 308 -7.53 -19.58 0.16
CA GLN A 308 -6.10 -19.56 0.46
C GLN A 308 -5.51 -20.96 0.57
N PHE A 309 -4.24 -21.09 0.18
CA PHE A 309 -3.56 -22.37 0.06
C PHE A 309 -2.10 -22.25 0.48
N TRP A 310 -1.59 -23.32 1.08
CA TRP A 310 -0.17 -23.59 1.18
C TRP A 310 0.26 -24.51 0.04
N VAL A 311 1.39 -24.16 -0.57
CA VAL A 311 2.08 -24.98 -1.56
C VAL A 311 3.50 -25.21 -1.07
N ASN A 312 3.90 -26.49 -0.94
CA ASN A 312 5.28 -26.86 -0.66
C ASN A 312 6.05 -26.92 -1.97
N ILE A 313 7.06 -26.07 -2.13
CA ILE A 313 7.96 -26.05 -3.28
C ILE A 313 9.27 -26.75 -2.90
N THR A 314 9.78 -27.61 -3.77
CA THR A 314 11.09 -28.25 -3.61
C THR A 314 11.89 -28.11 -4.90
N ALA A 315 13.12 -27.59 -4.77
CA ALA A 315 14.08 -27.41 -5.85
C ALA A 315 15.51 -27.49 -5.29
N ASN A 316 16.47 -27.85 -6.15
CA ASN A 316 17.88 -27.95 -5.78
C ASN A 316 18.59 -26.58 -5.67
N LYS A 317 17.94 -25.51 -6.16
CA LYS A 317 18.45 -24.14 -6.14
C LYS A 317 17.28 -23.16 -6.10
N PRO A 318 17.50 -21.89 -5.70
CA PRO A 318 16.47 -20.85 -5.77
C PRO A 318 15.78 -20.81 -7.14
N VAL A 319 14.45 -20.77 -7.09
CA VAL A 319 13.58 -20.67 -8.27
C VAL A 319 13.39 -19.18 -8.58
N GLU A 320 13.43 -18.80 -9.87
CA GLU A 320 13.23 -17.41 -10.26
C GLU A 320 11.75 -17.04 -10.36
N ALA A 321 10.96 -17.87 -11.04
CA ALA A 321 9.55 -17.65 -11.25
C ALA A 321 8.75 -18.96 -11.40
N ILE A 322 7.46 -18.89 -11.11
CA ILE A 322 6.47 -19.94 -11.31
C ILE A 322 5.26 -19.34 -12.02
N GLN A 323 4.71 -20.03 -13.01
CA GLN A 323 3.47 -19.61 -13.67
C GLN A 323 2.26 -20.21 -12.94
N LEU A 324 1.25 -19.39 -12.72
CA LEU A 324 -0.01 -19.76 -12.11
C LEU A 324 -1.14 -19.49 -13.10
N LYS A 325 -1.98 -20.50 -13.34
CA LYS A 325 -3.27 -20.35 -14.03
C LYS A 325 -4.40 -20.48 -13.02
N LEU A 326 -5.32 -19.52 -13.02
CA LEU A 326 -6.50 -19.46 -12.16
C LEU A 326 -7.76 -19.57 -13.03
N ASN A 327 -8.59 -20.57 -12.78
CA ASN A 327 -9.91 -20.72 -13.39
C ASN A 327 -10.96 -20.47 -12.31
N TYR A 328 -11.92 -19.60 -12.58
CA TYR A 328 -12.93 -19.20 -11.59
C TYR A 328 -14.17 -18.59 -12.24
N PHE A 329 -15.25 -18.48 -11.48
CA PHE A 329 -16.39 -17.66 -11.83
C PHE A 329 -16.28 -16.32 -11.10
N GLY A 330 -16.06 -15.24 -11.85
CA GLY A 330 -16.05 -13.88 -11.32
C GLY A 330 -17.45 -13.30 -11.45
N CYS A 331 -18.12 -13.08 -10.32
CA CYS A 331 -19.52 -12.65 -10.32
C CYS A 331 -19.67 -11.32 -9.58
N THR A 332 -20.48 -10.43 -10.14
CA THR A 332 -20.93 -9.15 -9.61
C THR A 332 -22.46 -9.20 -9.51
N PRO A 333 -23.14 -8.18 -8.97
CA PRO A 333 -24.61 -8.18 -8.91
C PRO A 333 -25.30 -8.40 -10.26
N ASP A 334 -24.69 -7.93 -11.36
CA ASP A 334 -25.31 -7.91 -12.69
C ASP A 334 -24.74 -8.95 -13.66
N LEU A 335 -23.68 -9.67 -13.28
CA LEU A 335 -22.90 -10.49 -14.20
C LEU A 335 -22.20 -11.64 -13.50
N CYS A 336 -22.06 -12.79 -14.15
CA CYS A 336 -21.27 -13.91 -13.65
C CYS A 336 -20.58 -14.62 -14.82
N LEU A 337 -19.26 -14.53 -14.89
CA LEU A 337 -18.46 -15.02 -16.02
C LEU A 337 -17.49 -16.11 -15.59
N ALA A 338 -17.38 -17.16 -16.40
CA ALA A 338 -16.26 -18.09 -16.33
C ALA A 338 -15.00 -17.39 -16.87
N LEU A 339 -13.98 -17.26 -16.04
CA LEU A 339 -12.75 -16.53 -16.35
C LEU A 339 -11.53 -17.42 -16.13
N THR A 340 -10.48 -17.10 -16.88
CA THR A 340 -9.17 -17.71 -16.75
C THR A 340 -8.13 -16.61 -16.75
N HIS A 341 -7.42 -16.47 -15.62
CA HIS A 341 -6.33 -15.51 -15.51
C HIS A 341 -5.01 -16.23 -15.26
N GLU A 342 -3.96 -15.73 -15.91
CA GLU A 342 -2.62 -16.26 -15.79
C GLU A 342 -1.69 -15.22 -15.17
N TYR A 343 -0.79 -15.68 -14.31
CA TYR A 343 0.16 -14.85 -13.59
C TYR A 343 1.55 -15.48 -13.64
N THR A 344 2.57 -14.63 -13.71
CA THR A 344 3.94 -15.00 -13.34
C THR A 344 4.18 -14.54 -11.90
N ILE A 345 4.43 -15.49 -11.01
CA ILE A 345 4.87 -15.23 -9.64
C ILE A 345 6.39 -15.22 -9.67
N GLN A 346 7.02 -14.06 -9.49
CA GLN A 346 8.46 -13.99 -9.31
C GLN A 346 8.79 -14.27 -7.85
N LEU A 347 9.74 -15.18 -7.60
CA LEU A 347 10.23 -15.52 -6.26
C LEU A 347 11.25 -14.46 -5.80
N LYS A 348 10.79 -13.21 -5.83
CA LYS A 348 11.53 -12.01 -5.45
C LYS A 348 10.64 -11.19 -4.53
N ALA A 349 11.19 -10.74 -3.42
CA ALA A 349 10.47 -9.91 -2.47
C ALA A 349 10.12 -8.56 -3.11
N GLU A 350 8.83 -8.23 -3.15
CA GLU A 350 8.30 -6.95 -3.62
C GLU A 350 7.11 -6.54 -2.77
N ASN A 351 7.37 -5.76 -1.72
CA ASN A 351 6.31 -5.32 -0.82
C ASN A 351 5.71 -3.98 -1.21
N ARG A 352 6.33 -3.19 -2.10
CA ARG A 352 5.84 -1.85 -2.51
C ARG A 352 5.52 -0.89 -1.35
N GLY A 353 6.23 -1.01 -0.22
CA GLY A 353 5.96 -0.27 1.00
C GLY A 353 4.73 -0.77 1.78
N SER A 354 4.25 -1.97 1.47
CA SER A 354 3.10 -2.63 2.09
C SER A 354 3.49 -3.53 3.25
N SER A 355 2.53 -3.78 4.13
CA SER A 355 2.58 -4.81 5.18
C SER A 355 1.15 -5.29 5.44
N THR A 356 0.91 -6.57 5.60
CA THR A 356 -0.41 -7.11 5.98
C THR A 356 -0.82 -6.59 7.37
N TYR A 357 -2.06 -6.09 7.48
CA TYR A 357 -2.56 -5.53 8.74
C TYR A 357 -2.99 -6.67 9.67
N GLY A 358 -2.20 -6.93 10.72
CA GLY A 358 -2.51 -7.95 11.70
C GLY A 358 -2.09 -9.37 11.32
N MET A 359 -1.91 -9.67 10.03
CA MET A 359 -1.29 -10.92 9.54
C MET A 359 0.14 -10.67 9.11
N ASN A 360 1.01 -11.69 9.20
CA ASN A 360 2.41 -11.66 8.75
C ASN A 360 3.12 -10.32 9.07
N ARG A 361 3.38 -10.08 10.36
CA ARG A 361 4.24 -8.97 10.79
C ARG A 361 5.66 -9.36 10.42
N GLY A 362 6.08 -9.07 9.19
CA GLY A 362 7.43 -9.33 8.68
C GLY A 362 8.51 -9.06 9.74
N LYS A 363 9.62 -9.81 9.73
CA LYS A 363 10.61 -9.90 10.83
C LYS A 363 10.61 -8.70 11.78
N LYS A 364 9.96 -8.83 12.94
CA LYS A 364 10.19 -7.91 14.05
C LYS A 364 11.69 -7.96 14.33
N GLY A 365 12.37 -6.83 14.15
CA GLY A 365 13.75 -6.67 14.61
C GLY A 365 13.78 -6.91 16.11
N ARG A 366 14.02 -8.16 16.51
CA ARG A 366 14.25 -8.54 17.90
C ARG A 366 15.63 -7.98 18.20
N LYS A 367 15.69 -6.79 18.81
CA LYS A 367 16.90 -6.35 19.50
C LYS A 367 17.13 -7.41 20.58
N LYS A 368 18.20 -8.20 20.41
CA LYS A 368 18.87 -8.81 21.56
C LYS A 368 19.58 -7.70 22.31
#